data_AF-A0A421CW98-F1
#
_entry.id   AF-A0A421CW98-F1
#
_cell.length_a   1.000
_cell.length_b   1.000
_cell.length_c   1.000
_cell.angle_alpha   90.00
_cell.angle_beta   90.00
_cell.angle_gamma   90.00
#
_symmetry.space_group_name_H-M   'P 1'
#
loop_
_entity.id
_entity.type
_entity.pdbx_description
1 polymer ?
#
loop_
_entity_poly.entity_id
_entity_poly.type
_entity_poly.pdbx_seq_one_letter_code
_entity_poly.pdbx_strand_id
1 'polypeptide(L)'
;MPGISDAETIRILVSTDNHVGYNERDPIRGDDSWKSFHEVMCLAKERDVDMVLLAGDLFHENKPSRKSMYQVMRSIRMNCLGDKPCELEMLSDASENFQGAFNHVNYEDLDINVAIPIFSIHGNHDDPSGEGHLAALDLLQCCFKKDVQS
;
A
#
# COMPACT_ATOMS: atom_id res chain seq x y z
N MET A 1 5.78 -26.85 -25.28
CA MET A 1 6.04 -25.82 -24.24
C MET A 1 5.71 -26.47 -22.91
N PRO A 2 6.66 -26.63 -21.98
CA PRO A 2 6.29 -26.98 -20.61
C PRO A 2 5.30 -25.92 -20.11
N GLY A 3 4.26 -26.34 -19.41
CA GLY A 3 3.29 -25.41 -18.82
C GLY A 3 4.01 -24.55 -17.79
N ILE A 4 3.80 -23.23 -17.85
CA ILE A 4 4.31 -22.29 -16.85
C ILE A 4 3.72 -22.70 -15.50
N SER A 5 4.58 -22.93 -14.50
CA SER A 5 4.13 -23.25 -13.14
C SER A 5 3.75 -21.99 -12.36
N ASP A 6 2.86 -22.12 -11.38
CA ASP A 6 2.46 -20.99 -10.53
C ASP A 6 3.67 -20.39 -9.80
N ALA A 7 4.63 -21.21 -9.38
CA ALA A 7 5.88 -20.77 -8.73
C ALA A 7 6.82 -19.95 -9.64
N GLU A 8 6.63 -20.01 -10.96
CA GLU A 8 7.39 -19.22 -11.95
C GLU A 8 6.58 -18.01 -12.46
N THR A 9 5.41 -17.74 -11.87
CA THR A 9 4.50 -16.67 -12.31
C THR A 9 4.28 -15.66 -11.20
N ILE A 10 4.69 -14.41 -11.43
CA ILE A 10 4.40 -13.31 -10.51
C ILE A 10 3.02 -12.71 -10.86
N ARG A 11 2.10 -12.74 -9.91
CA ARG A 11 0.75 -12.17 -10.00
C ARG A 11 0.74 -10.79 -9.37
N ILE A 12 0.55 -9.78 -10.20
CA ILE A 12 0.52 -8.38 -9.77
C ILE A 12 -0.90 -7.84 -9.92
N LEU A 13 -1.50 -7.36 -8.83
CA LEU A 13 -2.71 -6.54 -8.91
C LEU A 13 -2.32 -5.09 -9.17
N VAL A 14 -2.88 -4.48 -10.21
CA VAL A 14 -2.63 -3.08 -10.57
C VAL A 14 -3.88 -2.25 -10.32
N SER A 15 -3.71 -1.11 -9.64
CA SER A 15 -4.76 -0.10 -9.40
C SER A 15 -4.17 1.30 -9.42
N THR A 16 -4.98 2.33 -9.66
CA THR A 16 -4.58 3.74 -9.69
C THR A 16 -5.79 4.63 -9.42
N ASP A 17 -5.57 5.90 -9.09
CA ASP A 17 -6.60 6.94 -9.01
C ASP A 17 -7.77 6.55 -8.09
N ASN A 18 -7.45 5.92 -6.95
CA ASN A 18 -8.46 5.47 -6.00
C ASN A 18 -9.18 6.64 -5.33
N HIS A 19 -8.50 7.78 -5.20
CA HIS A 19 -9.02 9.03 -4.66
C HIS A 19 -9.86 8.84 -3.39
N VAL A 20 -9.31 8.13 -2.41
CA VAL A 20 -9.98 7.91 -1.13
C VAL A 20 -10.21 9.25 -0.44
N GLY A 21 -11.47 9.55 -0.12
CA GLY A 21 -11.91 10.86 0.39
C GLY A 21 -12.69 11.71 -0.62
N TYR A 22 -12.75 11.30 -1.89
CA TYR A 22 -13.60 11.97 -2.88
C TYR A 22 -15.06 11.96 -2.43
N ASN A 23 -15.70 13.14 -2.45
CA ASN A 23 -17.07 13.38 -1.99
C ASN A 23 -17.38 12.88 -0.56
N GLU A 24 -16.41 12.82 0.35
CA GLU A 24 -16.59 12.22 1.69
C GLU A 24 -17.71 12.87 2.54
N ARG A 25 -18.08 14.12 2.26
CA ARG A 25 -19.17 14.85 2.94
C ARG A 25 -20.56 14.62 2.33
N ASP A 26 -20.64 13.96 1.19
CA ASP A 26 -21.91 13.66 0.52
C ASP A 26 -22.67 12.56 1.29
N PRO A 27 -23.95 12.77 1.63
CA PRO A 27 -24.71 11.82 2.46
C PRO A 27 -25.03 10.50 1.76
N ILE A 28 -24.91 10.43 0.43
CA ILE A 28 -25.20 9.23 -0.37
C ILE A 28 -23.91 8.58 -0.83
N ARG A 29 -22.95 9.39 -1.31
CA ARG A 29 -21.73 8.95 -2.00
C ARG A 29 -20.47 8.99 -1.14
N GLY A 30 -20.56 9.51 0.09
CA GLY A 30 -19.40 9.75 0.95
C GLY A 30 -18.63 8.49 1.39
N ASP A 31 -19.16 7.31 1.09
CA ASP A 31 -18.49 6.03 1.32
C ASP A 31 -18.01 5.32 0.04
N ASP A 32 -18.32 5.84 -1.14
CA ASP A 32 -18.04 5.17 -2.42
C ASP A 32 -16.54 4.93 -2.60
N SER A 33 -15.73 5.96 -2.32
CA SER A 33 -14.29 5.93 -2.56
C SER A 33 -13.57 4.89 -1.70
N TRP A 34 -13.78 4.91 -0.37
CA TRP A 34 -13.10 3.97 0.52
C TRP A 34 -13.63 2.54 0.39
N LYS A 35 -14.93 2.34 0.10
CA LYS A 35 -15.49 0.99 -0.13
C LYS A 35 -14.90 0.36 -1.39
N SER A 36 -14.76 1.14 -2.46
CA SER A 36 -14.16 0.67 -3.71
C SER A 36 -12.68 0.31 -3.51
N PHE A 37 -11.91 1.15 -2.81
CA PHE A 37 -10.52 0.81 -2.46
C PHE A 37 -10.45 -0.48 -1.61
N HIS A 38 -11.36 -0.64 -0.65
CA HIS A 38 -11.43 -1.83 0.18
C HIS A 38 -11.68 -3.10 -0.66
N GLU A 39 -12.58 -3.03 -1.66
CA GLU A 39 -12.83 -4.12 -2.60
C GLU A 39 -11.56 -4.50 -3.38
N VAL A 40 -10.78 -3.52 -3.86
CA VAL A 40 -9.50 -3.79 -4.55
C VAL A 40 -8.55 -4.58 -3.64
N MET A 41 -8.46 -4.23 -2.36
CA MET A 41 -7.61 -4.95 -1.41
C MET A 41 -8.15 -6.35 -1.07
N CYS A 42 -9.48 -6.52 -0.98
CA CYS A 42 -10.09 -7.84 -0.83
C CYS A 42 -9.79 -8.72 -2.05
N LEU A 43 -9.88 -8.18 -3.26
CA LEU A 43 -9.54 -8.89 -4.49
C LEU A 43 -8.07 -9.30 -4.52
N ALA A 44 -7.14 -8.47 -4.04
CA ALA A 44 -5.73 -8.85 -3.94
C ALA A 44 -5.56 -10.13 -3.11
N LYS A 45 -6.23 -10.19 -1.95
CA LYS A 45 -6.20 -11.35 -1.07
C LYS A 45 -6.93 -12.57 -1.65
N GLU A 46 -8.14 -12.39 -2.16
CA GLU A 46 -8.98 -13.46 -2.72
C GLU A 46 -8.36 -14.09 -3.97
N ARG A 47 -7.65 -13.29 -4.77
CA ARG A 47 -6.95 -13.75 -5.97
C ARG A 47 -5.53 -14.20 -5.69
N ASP A 48 -5.12 -14.22 -4.43
CA ASP A 48 -3.82 -14.69 -3.96
C ASP A 48 -2.67 -14.10 -4.78
N VAL A 49 -2.66 -12.77 -4.92
CA VAL A 49 -1.62 -12.07 -5.66
C VAL A 49 -0.33 -12.01 -4.85
N ASP A 50 0.80 -11.87 -5.54
CA ASP A 50 2.12 -11.78 -4.91
C ASP A 50 2.43 -10.34 -4.47
N MET A 51 1.87 -9.35 -5.17
CA MET A 51 1.99 -7.94 -4.79
C MET A 51 0.87 -7.09 -5.38
N VAL A 52 0.70 -5.91 -4.78
CA VAL A 52 -0.14 -4.83 -5.31
C VAL A 52 0.74 -3.69 -5.79
N LEU A 53 0.44 -3.15 -6.97
CA LEU A 53 1.05 -1.94 -7.51
C LEU A 53 -0.01 -0.83 -7.63
N LEU A 54 0.19 0.26 -6.88
CA LEU A 54 -0.63 1.47 -6.92
C LEU A 54 0.10 2.56 -7.71
N ALA A 55 -0.51 3.05 -8.79
CA ALA A 55 0.17 3.96 -9.73
C ALA A 55 -0.05 5.47 -9.45
N GLY A 56 -0.53 5.82 -8.25
CA GLY A 56 -0.72 7.22 -7.82
C GLY A 56 -2.15 7.55 -7.42
N ASP A 57 -2.33 8.74 -6.84
CA ASP A 57 -3.62 9.31 -6.43
C ASP A 57 -4.46 8.35 -5.56
N LEU A 58 -3.80 7.73 -4.58
CA LEU A 58 -4.47 6.90 -3.58
C LEU A 58 -5.45 7.75 -2.77
N PHE A 59 -5.04 8.96 -2.39
CA PHE A 59 -5.88 9.92 -1.68
C PHE A 59 -6.38 11.02 -2.62
N HIS A 60 -7.60 11.49 -2.39
CA HIS A 60 -8.15 12.61 -3.18
C HIS A 60 -7.57 13.97 -2.78
N GLU A 61 -7.24 14.11 -1.50
CA GLU A 61 -6.72 15.33 -0.89
C GLU A 61 -5.29 15.06 -0.42
N ASN A 62 -4.39 16.01 -0.69
CA ASN A 62 -2.98 15.95 -0.24
C ASN A 62 -2.86 15.72 1.27
N LYS A 63 -3.79 16.32 2.03
CA LYS A 63 -3.96 16.12 3.47
C LYS A 63 -5.25 15.34 3.70
N PRO A 64 -5.24 14.00 3.63
CA PRO A 64 -6.45 13.21 3.76
C PRO A 64 -7.11 13.41 5.12
N SER A 65 -8.43 13.25 5.15
CA SER A 65 -9.16 13.29 6.42
C SER A 65 -8.75 12.11 7.32
N ARG A 66 -8.99 12.24 8.62
CA ARG A 66 -8.80 11.14 9.57
C ARG A 66 -9.61 9.89 9.19
N LYS A 67 -10.80 10.07 8.60
CA LYS A 67 -11.65 8.95 8.15
C LYS A 67 -11.02 8.27 6.94
N SER A 68 -10.61 9.02 5.91
CA SER A 68 -9.89 8.47 4.75
C SER A 68 -8.65 7.69 5.14
N MET A 69 -7.77 8.30 5.94
CA MET A 69 -6.53 7.65 6.40
C MET A 69 -6.83 6.36 7.17
N TYR A 70 -7.79 6.40 8.10
CA TYR A 70 -8.20 5.22 8.86
C TYR A 70 -8.71 4.09 7.97
N GLN A 71 -9.57 4.38 6.98
CA GLN A 71 -10.14 3.34 6.12
C GLN A 71 -9.09 2.71 5.19
N VAL A 72 -8.11 3.49 4.72
CA VAL A 72 -6.97 2.96 3.95
C VAL A 72 -6.12 2.06 4.84
N MET A 73 -5.67 2.54 6.00
CA MET A 73 -4.87 1.74 6.94
C MET A 73 -5.59 0.46 7.35
N ARG A 74 -6.90 0.53 7.63
CA ARG A 74 -7.73 -0.63 7.97
C ARG A 74 -7.78 -1.63 6.82
N SER A 75 -8.00 -1.18 5.59
CA SER A 75 -8.09 -2.06 4.41
C SER A 75 -6.78 -2.76 4.11
N ILE A 76 -5.65 -2.05 4.22
CA ILE A 76 -4.31 -2.63 4.07
C ILE A 76 -4.07 -3.67 5.17
N ARG A 77 -4.30 -3.31 6.45
CA ARG A 77 -4.05 -4.20 7.58
C ARG A 77 -4.84 -5.51 7.50
N MET A 78 -6.10 -5.48 7.07
CA MET A 78 -6.96 -6.66 6.98
C MET A 78 -6.60 -7.60 5.81
N ASN A 79 -6.00 -7.05 4.75
CA ASN A 79 -5.81 -7.79 3.50
C ASN A 79 -4.35 -8.12 3.17
N CYS A 80 -3.41 -7.32 3.65
CA CYS A 80 -1.98 -7.42 3.30
C CYS A 80 -1.11 -7.96 4.43
N LEU A 81 -1.60 -8.01 5.67
CA LEU A 81 -0.91 -8.69 6.78
C LEU A 81 -1.46 -10.10 6.96
N GLY A 82 -0.57 -11.05 7.25
CA GLY A 82 -0.93 -12.45 7.47
C GLY A 82 0.28 -13.37 7.43
N ASP A 83 0.03 -14.66 7.64
CA ASP A 83 1.10 -15.66 7.77
C ASP A 83 1.55 -16.27 6.43
N LYS A 84 0.96 -15.86 5.30
CA LYS A 84 1.43 -16.25 3.96
C LYS A 84 2.84 -15.68 3.79
N PRO A 85 3.86 -16.50 3.48
CA PRO A 85 5.19 -15.97 3.18
C PRO A 85 5.17 -15.19 1.87
N CYS A 86 5.91 -14.09 1.81
CA CYS A 86 6.17 -13.38 0.56
C CYS A 86 7.22 -14.16 -0.24
N GLU A 87 6.88 -14.60 -1.45
CA GLU A 87 7.78 -15.36 -2.33
C GLU A 87 8.67 -14.46 -3.21
N LEU A 88 8.59 -13.14 -3.03
CA LEU A 88 9.41 -12.16 -3.74
C LEU A 88 10.71 -11.88 -2.98
N GLU A 89 11.83 -11.84 -3.70
CA GLU A 89 13.14 -11.46 -3.18
C GLU A 89 13.56 -10.09 -3.75
N MET A 90 13.91 -9.13 -2.89
CA MET A 90 14.47 -7.85 -3.33
C MET A 90 15.98 -7.97 -3.52
N LEU A 91 16.42 -7.99 -4.78
CA LEU A 91 17.85 -8.06 -5.12
C LEU A 91 18.53 -6.68 -5.23
N SER A 92 17.75 -5.62 -5.36
CA SER A 92 18.26 -4.25 -5.46
C SER A 92 18.67 -3.71 -4.09
N ASP A 93 19.68 -2.82 -4.05
CA ASP A 93 20.12 -2.20 -2.80
C ASP A 93 18.98 -1.40 -2.15
N ALA A 94 18.48 -1.91 -1.03
CA ALA A 94 17.39 -1.31 -0.29
C ALA A 94 17.80 0.04 0.34
N SER A 95 19.10 0.28 0.57
CA SER A 95 19.60 1.55 1.12
C SER A 95 19.58 2.71 0.13
N GLU A 96 19.60 2.44 -1.18
CA GLU A 96 19.45 3.46 -2.22
C GLU A 96 17.98 3.88 -2.41
N ASN A 97 17.06 2.92 -2.22
CA ASN A 97 15.64 3.09 -2.56
C ASN A 97 14.73 3.43 -1.36
N PHE A 98 15.16 3.13 -0.14
CA PHE A 98 14.45 3.49 1.09
C PHE A 98 15.30 4.46 1.92
N GLN A 99 15.03 5.74 1.75
CA GLN A 99 15.64 6.78 2.58
C GLN A 99 14.89 6.88 3.92
N GLY A 100 15.62 6.98 5.03
CA GLY A 100 15.05 7.28 6.35
C GLY A 100 15.32 6.22 7.42
N ALA A 101 14.37 6.05 8.34
CA ALA A 101 14.50 5.19 9.51
C ALA A 101 14.52 3.67 9.19
N PHE A 102 14.05 3.28 8.00
CA PHE A 102 13.97 1.90 7.52
C PHE A 102 14.77 1.71 6.25
N ASN A 103 15.77 0.84 6.28
CA ASN A 103 16.61 0.52 5.13
C ASN A 103 16.28 -0.84 4.48
N HIS A 104 15.12 -1.43 4.80
CA HIS A 104 14.63 -2.71 4.27
C HIS A 104 13.19 -2.60 3.75
N VAL A 105 12.75 -3.56 2.92
CA VAL A 105 11.35 -3.71 2.50
C VAL A 105 10.46 -4.14 3.67
N ASN A 106 9.19 -3.78 3.62
CA ASN A 106 8.26 -4.04 4.73
C ASN A 106 8.03 -5.54 4.98
N TYR A 107 8.12 -6.39 3.98
CA TYR A 107 7.93 -7.84 4.12
C TYR A 107 9.16 -8.58 4.62
N GLU A 108 10.31 -7.90 4.77
CA GLU A 108 11.49 -8.43 5.47
C GLU A 108 11.56 -7.97 6.93
N ASP A 109 10.55 -7.23 7.40
CA ASP A 109 10.47 -6.79 8.79
C ASP A 109 10.17 -7.97 9.71
N LEU A 110 11.03 -8.19 10.70
CA LEU A 110 10.92 -9.33 11.63
C LEU A 110 9.71 -9.24 12.57
N ASP A 111 9.13 -8.03 12.74
CA ASP A 111 8.04 -7.77 13.66
C ASP A 111 6.70 -7.54 12.95
N ILE A 112 6.68 -7.51 11.60
CA ILE A 112 5.47 -7.31 10.80
C ILE A 112 5.38 -8.38 9.71
N ASN A 113 4.43 -9.31 9.88
CA ASN A 113 4.15 -10.33 8.87
C ASN A 113 3.33 -9.74 7.71
N VAL A 114 4.02 -9.28 6.66
CA VAL A 114 3.40 -8.82 5.41
C VAL A 114 3.21 -10.00 4.46
N ALA A 115 1.95 -10.35 4.21
CA ALA A 115 1.55 -11.40 3.27
C ALA A 115 1.50 -10.92 1.82
N ILE A 116 1.13 -9.65 1.59
CA ILE A 116 1.02 -9.06 0.26
C ILE A 116 1.63 -7.65 0.30
N PRO A 117 2.86 -7.44 -0.19
CA PRO A 117 3.46 -6.12 -0.24
C PRO A 117 2.73 -5.20 -1.22
N ILE A 118 2.62 -3.92 -0.82
CA ILE A 118 2.08 -2.85 -1.66
C ILE A 118 3.23 -1.94 -2.06
N PHE A 119 3.39 -1.73 -3.36
CA PHE A 119 4.29 -0.74 -3.93
C PHE A 119 3.44 0.39 -4.50
N SER A 120 3.77 1.63 -4.15
CA SER A 120 3.04 2.81 -4.61
C SER A 120 3.98 3.92 -5.00
N ILE A 121 3.60 4.68 -6.02
CA ILE A 121 4.14 6.02 -6.28
C ILE A 121 3.10 7.06 -5.85
N HIS A 122 3.55 8.30 -5.61
CA HIS A 122 2.62 9.42 -5.45
C HIS A 122 2.12 9.89 -6.83
N GLY A 123 0.90 10.37 -6.89
CA GLY A 123 0.32 11.12 -7.99
C GLY A 123 0.43 12.63 -7.76
N ASN A 124 -0.49 13.39 -8.34
CA ASN A 124 -0.55 14.85 -8.23
C ASN A 124 -1.50 15.35 -7.14
N HIS A 125 -2.35 14.48 -6.60
CA HIS A 125 -3.21 14.81 -5.45
C HIS A 125 -2.57 14.45 -4.11
N ASP A 126 -1.71 13.42 -4.08
CA ASP A 126 -1.04 12.91 -2.88
C ASP A 126 0.49 13.09 -2.94
N ASP A 127 0.94 14.16 -3.60
CA ASP A 127 2.33 14.59 -3.71
C ASP A 127 2.93 15.09 -2.36
N PRO A 128 4.26 15.05 -2.18
CA PRO A 128 4.88 15.59 -0.96
C PRO A 128 4.63 17.08 -0.77
N SER A 129 4.22 17.51 0.44
CA SER A 129 3.94 18.93 0.71
C SER A 129 4.30 19.36 2.14
N GLY A 130 4.21 20.67 2.40
CA GLY A 130 4.50 21.27 3.71
C GLY A 130 5.99 21.34 4.07
N GLU A 131 6.30 21.77 5.29
CA GLU A 131 7.68 21.99 5.74
C GLU A 131 8.51 20.70 5.86
N GLY A 132 7.83 19.57 6.10
CA GLY A 132 8.48 18.26 6.21
C GLY A 132 8.73 17.56 4.88
N HIS A 133 8.19 18.08 3.76
CA HIS A 133 8.23 17.44 2.45
C HIS A 133 7.78 15.97 2.47
N LEU A 134 6.72 15.68 3.23
CA LEU A 134 6.14 14.34 3.34
C LEU A 134 4.82 14.27 2.57
N ALA A 135 4.57 13.13 1.95
CA ALA A 135 3.31 12.71 1.37
C ALA A 135 2.50 11.87 2.37
N ALA A 136 1.21 11.68 2.08
CA ALA A 136 0.39 10.74 2.84
C ALA A 136 0.92 9.30 2.77
N LEU A 137 1.61 8.94 1.68
CA LEU A 137 2.23 7.63 1.50
C LEU A 137 3.40 7.39 2.49
N ASP A 138 4.14 8.43 2.88
CA ASP A 138 5.24 8.29 3.86
C ASP A 138 4.72 7.85 5.23
N LEU A 139 3.52 8.32 5.60
CA LEU A 139 2.85 7.89 6.82
C LEU A 139 2.45 6.42 6.77
N LEU A 140 1.98 5.94 5.61
CA LEU A 140 1.65 4.53 5.42
C LEU A 140 2.92 3.67 5.45
N GLN A 141 3.99 4.10 4.79
CA GLN A 141 5.28 3.43 4.84
C GLN A 141 5.79 3.31 6.28
N CYS A 142 5.68 4.36 7.08
CA CYS A 142 6.07 4.38 8.49
C CYS A 142 5.15 3.50 9.39
N CYS A 143 3.88 3.31 9.04
CA CYS A 143 2.97 2.48 9.84
C CYS A 143 3.07 0.98 9.51
N PHE A 144 3.54 0.65 8.32
CA PHE A 144 3.67 -0.73 7.84
C PHE A 144 5.14 -1.16 7.65
N LYS A 145 6.10 -0.36 8.17
CA LYS A 145 7.50 -0.71 8.47
C LYS A 145 7.78 -0.29 9.91
N LYS A 146 8.49 -1.07 10.73
CA LYS A 146 8.67 -0.75 12.16
C LYS A 146 9.97 -0.01 12.46
N ASP A 147 9.88 1.06 13.28
CA ASP A 147 10.99 1.64 14.06
C ASP A 147 11.51 0.66 15.10
N VAL A 148 12.71 0.12 14.86
CA VAL A 148 13.57 -0.37 15.93
C VAL A 148 14.31 0.86 16.49
N GLN A 149 13.71 1.51 17.48
CA GLN A 149 14.48 2.40 18.35
C GLN A 149 15.42 1.55 19.21
N SER A 150 16.73 1.77 19.05
CA SER A 150 17.74 1.44 20.06
C SER A 150 17.86 2.56 21.08
#